data_AF-A0A349B1W9-F1
#
_entry.id   AF-A0A349B1W9-F1
#
_cell.length_a   1.000
_cell.length_b   1.000
_cell.length_c   1.000
_cell.angle_alpha   90.00
_cell.angle_beta   90.00
_cell.angle_gamma   90.00
#
_symmetry.space_group_name_H-M   'P 1'
#
loop_
_entity.id
_entity.type
_entity.pdbx_description
1 polymer ?
#
loop_
_entity_poly.entity_id
_entity_poly.type
_entity_poly.pdbx_seq_one_letter_code
_entity_poly.pdbx_strand_id
1 'polypeptide(L)'
;MVFSFFRGGDEGLEHVQHEIVSMVGRCQHSFDLAMSCLVTDGDIERIGEEVRATDWAINGIEESVRRELVVHSAVHGGADVGAVLASLLMVKKLER
;
A
#
# COMPACT_ATOMS: atom_id res chain seq x y z
N MET A 1 13.66 5.42 -11.52
CA MET A 1 13.88 5.06 -12.95
C MET A 1 12.56 4.54 -13.48
N VAL A 2 11.94 5.19 -14.48
CA VAL A 2 10.61 4.81 -15.01
C VAL A 2 10.67 3.61 -15.96
N PHE A 3 11.87 3.25 -16.43
CA PHE A 3 12.07 2.25 -17.50
C PHE A 3 12.51 0.85 -17.03
N SER A 4 12.77 0.62 -15.73
CA SER A 4 13.10 -0.73 -15.25
C SER A 4 11.90 -1.69 -15.29
N PHE A 5 10.69 -1.16 -15.11
CA PHE A 5 9.43 -1.93 -15.13
C PHE A 5 9.11 -2.65 -16.44
N PHE A 6 9.70 -2.20 -17.57
CA PHE A 6 9.44 -2.80 -18.89
C PHE A 6 10.45 -3.90 -19.26
N ARG A 7 11.49 -4.14 -18.45
CA ARG A 7 12.42 -5.24 -18.67
C ARG A 7 11.84 -6.50 -18.03
N GLY A 8 11.51 -7.50 -18.85
CA GLY A 8 10.99 -8.79 -18.40
C GLY A 8 11.86 -9.40 -17.31
N GLY A 9 11.30 -9.48 -16.11
CA GLY A 9 11.92 -9.94 -14.88
C GLY A 9 11.01 -9.62 -13.68
N ASP A 10 11.17 -10.37 -12.59
CA ASP A 10 10.38 -10.35 -11.34
C ASP A 10 10.35 -8.98 -10.62
N GLU A 11 11.16 -8.01 -11.07
CA GLU A 11 11.38 -6.69 -10.46
C GLU A 11 10.09 -5.86 -10.24
N GLY A 12 9.09 -6.01 -11.13
CA GLY A 12 7.82 -5.27 -11.02
C GLY A 12 6.97 -5.72 -9.83
N LEU A 13 6.90 -7.03 -9.58
CA LEU A 13 6.14 -7.58 -8.45
C LEU A 13 6.90 -7.44 -7.12
N GLU A 14 8.24 -7.43 -7.15
CA GLU A 14 9.05 -7.12 -5.98
C GLU A 14 8.78 -5.72 -5.44
N HIS A 15 8.65 -4.71 -6.32
CA HIS A 15 8.31 -3.35 -5.91
C HIS A 15 6.90 -3.29 -5.28
N VAL A 16 5.92 -3.96 -5.90
CA VAL A 16 4.56 -4.04 -5.35
C VAL A 16 4.56 -4.68 -3.95
N GLN A 17 5.34 -5.75 -3.74
CA GLN A 17 5.47 -6.37 -2.42
C GLN A 17 6.09 -5.41 -1.39
N HIS A 18 7.09 -4.63 -1.78
CA HIS A 18 7.68 -3.61 -0.91
C HIS A 18 6.65 -2.56 -0.48
N GLU A 19 5.83 -2.07 -1.41
CA GLU A 19 4.76 -1.10 -1.11
C GLU A 19 3.69 -1.70 -0.20
N ILE A 20 3.32 -2.96 -0.40
CA ILE A 20 2.39 -3.67 0.49
C ILE A 20 2.94 -3.73 1.93
N VAL A 21 4.22 -4.06 2.11
CA VAL A 21 4.85 -4.08 3.44
C VAL A 21 4.89 -2.69 4.06
N SER A 22 5.18 -1.66 3.25
CA SER A 22 5.14 -0.25 3.67
C SER A 22 3.74 0.16 4.15
N MET A 23 2.67 -0.24 3.42
CA MET A 23 1.28 -0.01 3.82
C MET A 23 0.97 -0.68 5.17
N VAL A 24 1.37 -1.93 5.39
CA VAL A 24 1.18 -2.62 6.69
C VAL A 24 1.83 -1.83 7.83
N GLY A 25 3.06 -1.37 7.64
CA GLY A 25 3.77 -0.57 8.65
C GLY A 25 3.04 0.75 8.96
N ARG A 26 2.46 1.40 7.96
CA ARG A 26 1.64 2.62 8.14
C ARG A 26 0.33 2.33 8.88
N CYS A 27 -0.35 1.23 8.57
CA CYS A 27 -1.55 0.80 9.29
C CYS A 27 -1.23 0.53 10.78
N GLN A 28 -0.12 -0.16 11.06
CA GLN A 28 0.35 -0.41 12.42
C GLN A 28 0.65 0.89 13.15
N HIS A 29 1.38 1.81 12.53
CA HIS A 29 1.67 3.11 13.11
C HIS A 29 0.40 3.91 13.45
N SER A 30 -0.58 3.95 12.53
CA SER A 30 -1.86 4.63 12.75
C SER A 30 -2.65 4.02 13.92
N PHE A 31 -2.67 2.68 14.00
CA PHE A 31 -3.30 1.96 15.11
C PHE A 31 -2.63 2.26 16.45
N ASP A 32 -1.30 2.19 16.51
CA ASP A 32 -0.53 2.47 17.73
C ASP A 32 -0.73 3.91 18.20
N LEU A 33 -0.76 4.86 17.27
CA LEU A 33 -1.03 6.27 17.54
C LEU A 33 -2.42 6.45 18.17
N ALA A 34 -3.45 5.86 17.56
CA ALA A 34 -4.81 5.91 18.08
C ALA A 34 -4.94 5.25 19.47
N MET A 35 -4.32 4.08 19.66
CA MET A 35 -4.32 3.38 20.94
C MET A 35 -3.58 4.16 22.03
N SER A 36 -2.44 4.77 21.70
CA SER A 36 -1.69 5.61 22.65
C SER A 36 -2.50 6.82 23.11
N CYS A 37 -3.28 7.44 22.21
CA CYS A 37 -4.19 8.54 22.54
C CYS A 37 -5.25 8.09 23.54
N LEU A 38 -5.86 6.93 23.31
CA LEU A 38 -6.92 6.38 24.14
C LEU A 38 -6.46 6.06 25.57
N VAL A 39 -5.22 5.58 25.72
CA VAL A 39 -4.66 5.17 27.02
C VAL A 39 -4.12 6.35 27.82
N THR A 40 -3.53 7.36 27.14
CA THR A 40 -2.72 8.40 27.78
C THR A 40 -3.43 9.75 27.91
N ASP A 41 -4.73 9.81 27.60
CA ASP A 41 -5.51 11.07 27.50
C ASP A 41 -4.81 12.10 26.59
N GLY A 42 -4.35 11.62 25.43
CA GLY A 42 -3.63 12.43 24.45
C GLY A 42 -4.53 13.41 23.70
N ASP A 43 -3.92 14.39 23.03
CA ASP A 43 -4.62 15.35 22.16
C ASP A 43 -5.24 14.64 20.95
N ILE A 44 -6.55 14.35 21.06
CA ILE A 44 -7.35 13.64 20.06
C ILE A 44 -7.38 14.38 18.72
N GLU A 45 -7.39 15.71 18.74
CA GLU A 45 -7.50 16.52 17.53
C GLU A 45 -6.22 16.40 16.72
N ARG A 46 -5.07 16.64 17.35
CA ARG A 46 -3.75 16.50 16.73
C ARG A 46 -3.48 15.07 16.23
N ILE A 47 -3.79 14.07 17.05
CA ILE A 47 -3.61 12.65 16.69
C ILE A 47 -4.54 12.28 15.54
N GLY A 48 -5.77 12.77 15.55
CA GLY A 48 -6.72 12.57 14.46
C GLY A 48 -6.25 13.18 13.12
N GLU A 49 -5.54 14.30 13.13
CA GLU A 49 -4.93 14.86 11.92
C GLU A 49 -3.83 13.94 11.37
N GLU A 50 -2.99 13.40 12.25
CA GLU A 50 -1.88 12.50 11.89
C GLU A 50 -2.37 11.15 11.33
N VAL A 51 -3.45 10.59 11.93
CA VAL A 51 -4.13 9.39 11.40
C VAL A 51 -4.67 9.65 9.98
N ARG A 52 -5.35 10.80 9.77
CA ARG A 52 -5.88 11.15 8.45
C ARG A 52 -4.77 11.37 7.43
N ALA A 53 -3.66 12.00 7.81
CA ALA A 53 -2.52 12.16 6.92
C ALA A 53 -1.93 10.80 6.51
N THR A 54 -1.87 9.84 7.44
CA THR A 54 -1.43 8.47 7.17
C THR A 54 -2.37 7.76 6.22
N ASP A 55 -3.68 7.89 6.42
CA ASP A 55 -4.73 7.33 5.54
C ASP A 55 -4.63 7.87 4.11
N TRP A 56 -4.43 9.18 3.95
CA TRP A 56 -4.24 9.80 2.62
C TRP A 56 -3.01 9.26 1.90
N ALA A 57 -1.93 8.99 2.64
CA ALA A 57 -0.74 8.39 2.07
C ALA A 57 -0.97 6.91 1.68
N ILE A 58 -1.72 6.14 2.46
CA ILE A 58 -2.12 4.76 2.14
C ILE A 58 -2.96 4.75 0.85
N ASN A 59 -3.91 5.66 0.72
CA ASN A 59 -4.73 5.82 -0.50
C ASN A 59 -3.86 6.11 -1.75
N GLY A 60 -2.85 6.97 -1.61
CA GLY A 60 -1.92 7.26 -2.72
C GLY A 60 -1.10 6.04 -3.15
N ILE A 61 -0.61 5.24 -2.19
CA ILE A 61 0.12 4.00 -2.48
C ILE A 61 -0.81 2.97 -3.14
N GLU A 62 -2.04 2.83 -2.62
CA GLU A 62 -3.06 1.94 -3.17
C GLU A 62 -3.32 2.24 -4.65
N GLU A 63 -3.49 3.52 -4.99
CA GLU A 63 -3.71 3.94 -6.37
C GLU A 63 -2.50 3.67 -7.26
N SER A 64 -1.27 3.92 -6.79
CA SER A 64 -0.04 3.64 -7.55
C SER A 64 0.11 2.15 -7.84
N VAL A 65 0.03 1.32 -6.81
CA VAL A 65 0.19 -0.14 -6.92
C VAL A 65 -0.88 -0.73 -7.83
N ARG A 66 -2.13 -0.26 -7.72
CA ARG A 66 -3.21 -0.70 -8.60
C ARG A 66 -2.90 -0.41 -10.08
N ARG A 67 -2.40 0.79 -10.39
CA ARG A 67 -2.00 1.15 -11.78
C ARG A 67 -0.87 0.26 -12.26
N GLU A 68 0.14 0.02 -11.43
CA GLU A 68 1.29 -0.83 -11.76
C GLU A 68 0.87 -2.26 -12.07
N LEU A 69 -0.02 -2.84 -11.25
CA LEU A 69 -0.54 -4.20 -11.44
C LEU A 69 -1.35 -4.38 -12.73
N VAL A 70 -2.08 -3.34 -13.15
CA VAL A 70 -2.79 -3.33 -14.44
C VAL A 70 -1.79 -3.33 -15.60
N VAL A 71 -0.73 -2.51 -15.52
CA VAL A 71 0.32 -2.47 -16.54
C VAL A 71 1.07 -3.80 -16.61
N HIS A 72 1.44 -4.36 -15.46
CA HIS A 72 2.12 -5.67 -15.37
C HIS A 72 1.30 -6.74 -16.08
N SER A 73 0.00 -6.81 -15.80
CA SER A 73 -0.92 -7.77 -16.42
C SER A 73 -1.06 -7.57 -17.93
N ALA A 74 -1.05 -6.32 -18.40
CA ALA A 74 -1.14 -6.01 -19.82
C ALA A 74 0.12 -6.43 -20.60
N VAL A 75 1.30 -6.33 -19.98
CA VAL A 75 2.59 -6.66 -20.60
C VAL A 75 2.90 -8.16 -20.53
N HIS A 76 2.69 -8.77 -19.37
CA HIS A 76 3.07 -10.17 -19.10
C HIS A 76 1.92 -11.17 -19.31
N GLY A 77 0.69 -10.68 -19.51
CA GLY A 77 -0.48 -11.49 -19.77
C GLY A 77 -0.87 -12.36 -18.56
N GLY A 78 -1.26 -13.60 -18.84
CA GLY A 78 -1.88 -14.50 -17.86
C GLY A 78 -0.94 -15.15 -16.84
N ALA A 79 0.38 -15.07 -17.03
CA ALA A 79 1.35 -15.87 -16.27
C ALA A 79 1.31 -15.58 -14.75
N ASP A 80 1.11 -14.32 -14.39
CA ASP A 80 1.17 -13.85 -12.99
C ASP A 80 -0.19 -13.46 -12.41
N VAL A 81 -1.30 -13.84 -13.06
CA VAL A 81 -2.65 -13.40 -12.69
C VAL A 81 -2.99 -13.68 -11.22
N GLY A 82 -2.53 -14.82 -10.69
CA GLY A 82 -2.74 -15.17 -9.27
C GLY A 82 -2.06 -14.18 -8.33
N ALA A 83 -0.80 -13.83 -8.59
CA ALA A 83 -0.04 -12.87 -7.79
C ALA A 83 -0.63 -11.46 -7.91
N VAL A 84 -1.01 -11.05 -9.12
CA VAL A 84 -1.63 -9.74 -9.36
C VAL A 84 -2.94 -9.60 -8.58
N LEU A 85 -3.84 -10.59 -8.67
CA LEU A 85 -5.12 -10.56 -7.97
C LEU A 85 -4.93 -10.57 -6.45
N ALA A 86 -3.98 -11.37 -5.94
CA ALA A 86 -3.67 -11.39 -4.51
C ALA A 86 -3.18 -10.01 -4.02
N SER A 87 -2.27 -9.38 -4.75
CA SER A 87 -1.76 -8.05 -4.44
C SER A 87 -2.85 -6.98 -4.49
N LEU A 88 -3.71 -6.97 -5.52
CA LEU A 88 -4.85 -6.06 -5.61
C LEU A 88 -5.79 -6.17 -4.40
N LEU A 89 -6.14 -7.40 -4.01
CA LEU A 89 -7.02 -7.64 -2.88
C LEU A 89 -6.37 -7.23 -1.55
N MET A 90 -5.06 -7.47 -1.41
CA MET A 90 -4.32 -7.14 -0.19
C MET A 90 -4.22 -5.63 0.00
N VAL A 91 -3.83 -4.89 -1.05
CA VAL A 91 -3.74 -3.43 -1.03
C VAL A 91 -5.10 -2.81 -0.75
N LYS A 92 -6.19 -3.32 -1.36
CA LYS A 92 -7.54 -2.85 -1.05
C LYS A 92 -8.00 -3.17 0.38
N LYS A 93 -7.49 -4.25 0.99
CA LYS A 93 -7.76 -4.56 2.40
C LYS A 93 -6.99 -3.66 3.36
N LEU A 94 -5.81 -3.19 2.98
CA LEU A 94 -4.99 -2.30 3.81
C LEU A 94 -5.47 -0.85 3.77
N GLU A 95 -6.09 -0.43 2.67
CA GLU A 95 -6.76 0.87 2.55
C GLU A 95 -8.06 0.98 3.37
N ARG A 96 -8.69 -0.14 3.71
CA ARG A 96 -9.97 -0.18 4.40
C ARG A 96 -9.84 -0.30 5.91
#